data_AF-A0A2E8J588-F1
#
_entry.id   AF-A0A2E8J588-F1
#
_cell.length_a   1.000
_cell.length_b   1.000
_cell.length_c   1.000
_cell.angle_alpha   90.00
_cell.angle_beta   90.00
_cell.angle_gamma   90.00
#
_symmetry.space_group_name_H-M   'P 1'
#
loop_
_entity.id
_entity.type
_entity.pdbx_description
1 polymer ?
#
loop_
_entity_poly.entity_id
_entity_poly.type
_entity_poly.pdbx_seq_one_letter_code
_entity_poly.pdbx_strand_id
1 'polypeptide(L)'
;MVTLLAACSSGTPNVPEEGPDVVASRFYEYISEAKLRGGAAPAREAFKLINVDASKLNQSQFVEIIKRYPPGFRVELTGTEISSEKALVTIVYKMPSDFGEYSVNGEVSLDLDLQTNSWKIDFTGENHGLGQADLVGTEDS
;
A
#
# COMPACT_ATOMS: atom_id res chain seq x y z
N MET A 1 56.36 10.48 -8.59
CA MET A 1 55.86 9.26 -7.92
C MET A 1 54.37 9.18 -8.23
N VAL A 2 54.00 8.31 -9.15
CA VAL A 2 52.63 8.21 -9.67
C VAL A 2 51.88 7.23 -8.77
N THR A 3 50.90 7.73 -8.02
CA THR A 3 50.01 6.89 -7.22
C THR A 3 48.78 6.60 -8.08
N LEU A 4 48.81 5.49 -8.83
CA LEU A 4 47.59 4.92 -9.42
C LEU A 4 46.70 4.45 -8.27
N LEU A 5 45.59 5.15 -8.02
CA LEU A 5 44.47 4.61 -7.25
C LEU A 5 43.66 3.72 -8.19
N ALA A 6 44.04 2.44 -8.24
CA ALA A 6 43.16 1.37 -8.68
C ALA A 6 42.44 0.80 -7.45
N ALA A 7 41.13 1.06 -7.34
CA ALA A 7 40.16 0.34 -6.48
C ALA A 7 38.84 1.15 -6.47
N CYS A 8 37.62 0.64 -6.61
CA CYS A 8 37.08 -0.68 -6.91
C CYS A 8 35.69 -0.37 -7.51
N SER A 9 35.35 -0.93 -8.66
CA SER A 9 33.97 -0.93 -9.16
C SER A 9 33.15 -1.94 -8.36
N SER A 10 32.80 -1.62 -7.11
CA SER A 10 31.74 -2.33 -6.40
C SER A 10 30.41 -1.71 -6.84
N GLY A 11 29.74 -2.34 -7.81
CA GLY A 11 28.42 -1.94 -8.25
C GLY A 11 27.53 -1.75 -7.03
N THR A 12 27.01 -0.55 -6.85
CA THR A 12 25.94 -0.28 -5.89
C THR A 12 24.81 -1.28 -6.19
N PRO A 13 24.30 -2.01 -5.18
CA PRO A 13 23.07 -2.76 -5.38
C PRO A 13 22.05 -1.79 -5.98
N ASN A 14 21.34 -2.22 -7.04
CA ASN A 14 20.32 -1.40 -7.67
C ASN A 14 19.11 -1.33 -6.74
N VAL A 15 19.26 -0.60 -5.63
CA VAL A 15 18.21 -0.41 -4.62
C VAL A 15 17.22 0.60 -5.20
N PRO A 16 15.90 0.36 -5.07
CA PRO A 16 14.88 1.34 -5.43
C PRO A 16 15.13 2.69 -4.76
N GLU A 17 14.84 3.79 -5.47
CA GLU A 17 14.99 5.15 -4.94
C GLU A 17 14.09 5.38 -3.70
N GLU A 18 12.90 4.80 -3.71
CA GLU A 18 11.92 4.89 -2.62
C GLU A 18 11.79 3.55 -1.90
N GLY A 19 11.70 3.59 -0.57
CA GLY A 19 11.40 2.42 0.24
C GLY A 19 9.94 1.96 0.09
N PRO A 20 9.63 0.69 0.42
CA PRO A 20 8.27 0.17 0.33
C PRO A 20 7.31 0.87 1.31
N ASP A 21 7.81 1.33 2.45
CA ASP A 21 7.10 2.16 3.43
C ASP A 21 6.67 3.50 2.83
N VAL A 22 7.56 4.18 2.10
CA VAL A 22 7.25 5.46 1.42
C VAL A 22 6.17 5.26 0.37
N VAL A 23 6.25 4.19 -0.42
CA VAL A 23 5.25 3.86 -1.43
C VAL A 23 3.91 3.51 -0.79
N ALA A 24 3.90 2.71 0.29
CA ALA A 24 2.69 2.37 1.04
C ALA A 24 2.03 3.58 1.69
N SER A 25 2.81 4.49 2.32
CA SER A 25 2.29 5.74 2.88
C SER A 25 1.58 6.56 1.81
N ARG A 26 2.26 6.77 0.66
CA ARG A 26 1.71 7.54 -0.46
C ARG A 26 0.43 6.92 -1.02
N PHE A 27 0.39 5.59 -1.13
CA PHE A 27 -0.81 4.87 -1.57
C PHE A 27 -2.02 5.15 -0.66
N TYR A 28 -1.85 5.03 0.66
CA TYR A 28 -2.93 5.28 1.60
C TYR A 28 -3.26 6.77 1.78
N GLU A 29 -2.30 7.68 1.60
CA GLU A 29 -2.55 9.12 1.54
C GLU A 29 -3.49 9.48 0.40
N TYR A 30 -3.26 8.95 -0.81
CA TYR A 30 -4.16 9.15 -1.94
C TYR A 30 -5.55 8.58 -1.71
N ILE A 31 -5.66 7.41 -1.06
CA ILE A 31 -6.97 6.86 -0.66
C ILE A 31 -7.66 7.78 0.36
N SER A 32 -6.94 8.24 1.38
CA SER A 32 -7.46 9.17 2.39
C SER A 32 -7.94 10.48 1.75
N GLU A 33 -7.16 11.04 0.83
CA GLU A 33 -7.53 12.24 0.09
C GLU A 33 -8.80 12.02 -0.75
N ALA A 34 -8.91 10.89 -1.44
CA ALA A 34 -10.12 10.52 -2.18
C ALA A 34 -11.35 10.43 -1.25
N LYS A 35 -11.18 9.93 -0.02
CA LYS A 35 -12.26 9.85 0.98
C LYS A 35 -12.62 11.20 1.62
N LEU A 36 -11.68 12.12 1.76
CA LEU A 36 -11.88 13.42 2.41
C LEU A 36 -12.41 14.49 1.45
N ARG A 37 -11.80 14.61 0.26
CA ARG A 37 -12.10 15.66 -0.71
C ARG A 37 -13.11 15.20 -1.77
N GLY A 38 -13.27 13.89 -1.94
CA GLY A 38 -14.01 13.32 -3.05
C GLY A 38 -13.29 13.48 -4.39
N GLY A 39 -13.88 12.93 -5.44
CA GLY A 39 -13.35 13.01 -6.80
C GLY A 39 -12.41 11.86 -7.18
N ALA A 40 -12.25 11.65 -8.48
CA ALA A 40 -11.54 10.49 -9.01
C ALA A 40 -10.01 10.65 -9.00
N ALA A 41 -9.48 11.88 -9.02
CA ALA A 41 -8.05 12.11 -9.27
C ALA A 41 -7.11 11.44 -8.25
N PRO A 42 -7.31 11.58 -6.92
CA PRO A 42 -6.43 10.90 -5.95
C PRO A 42 -6.52 9.37 -6.07
N ALA A 43 -7.72 8.83 -6.31
CA ALA A 43 -7.89 7.39 -6.56
C ALA A 43 -7.11 6.90 -7.80
N ARG A 44 -6.99 7.74 -8.85
CA ARG A 44 -6.18 7.40 -10.03
C ARG A 44 -4.70 7.35 -9.71
N GLU A 45 -4.21 8.25 -8.85
CA GLU A 45 -2.80 8.25 -8.43
C GLU A 45 -2.48 7.04 -7.55
N ALA A 46 -3.37 6.67 -6.62
CA ALA A 46 -3.25 5.43 -5.85
C ALA A 46 -3.18 4.20 -6.78
N PHE A 47 -4.02 4.15 -7.81
CA PHE A 47 -4.04 3.04 -8.78
C PHE A 47 -2.72 2.87 -9.54
N LYS A 48 -1.92 3.93 -9.74
CA LYS A 48 -0.60 3.81 -10.42
C LYS A 48 0.46 3.11 -9.57
N LEU A 49 0.24 3.04 -8.26
CA LEU A 49 1.17 2.44 -7.30
C LEU A 49 0.95 0.94 -7.14
N ILE A 50 -0.15 0.38 -7.68
CA ILE A 50 -0.42 -1.05 -7.58
C ILE A 50 0.28 -1.84 -8.69
N ASN A 51 0.53 -3.11 -8.43
CA ASN A 51 0.91 -4.07 -9.45
C ASN A 51 -0.33 -4.48 -10.26
N VAL A 52 -0.64 -3.73 -11.32
CA VAL A 52 -1.87 -3.93 -12.10
C VAL A 52 -1.90 -5.32 -12.74
N ASP A 53 -0.77 -5.80 -13.25
CA ASP A 53 -0.66 -7.10 -13.92
C ASP A 53 -0.95 -8.26 -12.96
N ALA A 54 -0.46 -8.16 -11.72
CA ALA A 54 -0.75 -9.15 -10.68
C ALA A 54 -2.20 -9.04 -10.16
N SER A 55 -2.69 -7.81 -9.94
CA SER A 55 -4.02 -7.57 -9.37
C SER A 55 -5.18 -8.02 -10.27
N LYS A 56 -4.98 -8.00 -11.60
CA LYS A 56 -6.04 -8.16 -12.62
C LYS A 56 -7.21 -7.18 -12.45
N LEU A 57 -6.99 -6.07 -11.73
CA LEU A 57 -7.99 -5.02 -11.52
C LEU A 57 -7.86 -3.93 -12.57
N ASN A 58 -9.00 -3.42 -13.05
CA ASN A 58 -9.03 -2.15 -13.75
C ASN A 58 -9.30 -0.98 -12.78
N GLN A 59 -9.05 0.24 -13.24
CA GLN A 59 -9.21 1.45 -12.43
C GLN A 59 -10.63 1.63 -11.86
N SER A 60 -11.67 1.24 -12.62
CA SER A 60 -13.05 1.35 -12.13
C SER A 60 -13.30 0.40 -10.97
N GLN A 61 -12.82 -0.85 -11.06
CA GLN A 61 -12.93 -1.83 -9.98
C GLN A 61 -12.16 -1.37 -8.74
N PHE A 62 -10.95 -0.83 -8.91
CA PHE A 62 -10.19 -0.25 -7.83
C PHE A 62 -10.95 0.87 -7.12
N VAL A 63 -11.53 1.80 -7.87
CA VAL A 63 -12.34 2.91 -7.32
C VAL A 63 -13.53 2.37 -6.52
N GLU A 64 -14.24 1.34 -7.02
CA GLU A 64 -15.34 0.71 -6.29
C GLU A 64 -14.90 0.03 -4.99
N ILE A 65 -13.70 -0.56 -4.96
CA ILE A 65 -13.14 -1.16 -3.74
C ILE A 65 -12.85 -0.08 -2.71
N ILE A 66 -12.09 0.97 -3.08
CA ILE A 66 -11.70 2.00 -2.09
C ILE A 66 -12.88 2.86 -1.61
N LYS A 67 -13.99 2.91 -2.37
CA LYS A 67 -15.23 3.55 -1.91
C LYS A 67 -15.76 2.93 -0.61
N ARG A 68 -15.51 1.64 -0.39
CA ARG A 68 -15.95 0.89 0.80
C ARG A 68 -15.20 1.27 2.07
N TYR A 69 -14.06 1.94 1.95
CA TYR A 69 -13.28 2.39 3.10
C TYR A 69 -14.08 3.47 3.84
N PRO A 70 -13.97 3.55 5.18
CA PRO A 70 -14.80 4.47 5.95
C PRO A 70 -14.54 5.95 5.59
N PRO A 71 -15.51 6.84 5.81
CA PRO A 71 -15.26 8.29 5.78
C PRO A 71 -14.13 8.66 6.76
N GLY A 72 -13.25 9.58 6.37
CA GLY A 72 -12.13 9.99 7.21
C GLY A 72 -11.02 8.95 7.36
N PHE A 73 -11.04 7.86 6.59
CA PHE A 73 -10.03 6.80 6.61
C PHE A 73 -8.59 7.37 6.56
N ARG A 74 -7.77 6.94 7.51
CA ARG A 74 -6.35 7.26 7.63
C ARG A 74 -5.61 6.03 8.12
N VAL A 75 -4.37 5.90 7.66
CA VAL A 75 -3.49 4.78 8.00
C VAL A 75 -2.23 5.31 8.67
N GLU A 76 -1.79 4.62 9.69
CA GLU A 76 -0.47 4.76 10.30
C GLU A 76 0.36 3.53 9.95
N LEU A 77 1.60 3.72 9.51
CA LEU A 77 2.55 2.64 9.26
C LEU A 77 3.34 2.37 10.54
N THR A 78 3.36 1.12 10.98
CA THR A 78 3.99 0.73 12.27
C THR A 78 5.19 -0.19 12.11
N GLY A 79 5.42 -0.73 10.92
CA GLY A 79 6.53 -1.64 10.66
C GLY A 79 6.75 -1.88 9.18
N THR A 80 7.95 -2.32 8.82
CA THR A 80 8.31 -2.71 7.46
C THR A 80 9.34 -3.82 7.50
N GLU A 81 9.04 -4.92 6.83
CA GLU A 81 9.92 -6.06 6.64
C GLU A 81 10.21 -6.22 5.15
N ILE A 82 11.49 -6.38 4.79
CA ILE A 82 11.91 -6.53 3.39
C ILE A 82 12.65 -7.85 3.24
N SER A 83 12.23 -8.65 2.27
CA SER A 83 12.84 -9.93 1.90
C SER A 83 13.03 -9.99 0.40
N SER A 84 14.23 -9.61 -0.07
CA SER A 84 14.59 -9.57 -1.49
C SER A 84 13.66 -8.67 -2.30
N GLU A 85 12.82 -9.25 -3.15
CA GLU A 85 11.91 -8.55 -4.07
C GLU A 85 10.51 -8.38 -3.47
N LYS A 86 10.34 -8.71 -2.19
CA LYS A 86 9.09 -8.60 -1.46
C LYS A 86 9.24 -7.74 -0.22
N ALA A 87 8.19 -7.00 0.11
CA ALA A 87 8.10 -6.29 1.36
C ALA A 87 6.71 -6.45 1.97
N LEU A 88 6.66 -6.41 3.29
CA LEU A 88 5.44 -6.41 4.08
C LEU A 88 5.47 -5.16 4.96
N VAL A 89 4.48 -4.30 4.82
CA VAL A 89 4.34 -3.09 5.61
C VAL A 89 3.17 -3.27 6.56
N THR A 90 3.42 -3.17 7.86
CA THR A 90 2.39 -3.24 8.89
C THR A 90 1.68 -1.89 9.00
N ILE A 91 0.36 -1.93 9.01
CA ILE A 91 -0.49 -0.76 9.05
C ILE A 91 -1.50 -0.83 10.19
N VAL A 92 -1.90 0.34 10.68
CA VAL A 92 -2.98 0.49 11.65
C VAL A 92 -3.93 1.56 11.15
N TYR A 93 -5.23 1.30 11.20
CA TYR A 93 -6.26 2.29 10.87
C TYR A 93 -7.41 2.24 11.85
N LYS A 94 -8.21 3.31 11.87
CA LYS A 94 -9.40 3.41 12.73
C LYS A 94 -10.67 3.07 11.94
N MET A 95 -11.51 2.24 12.54
CA MET A 95 -12.85 1.92 12.04
C MET A 95 -13.90 2.48 13.01
N PRO A 96 -14.94 3.16 12.49
CA PRO A 96 -16.07 3.58 13.30
C PRO A 96 -16.93 2.37 13.68
N SER A 97 -17.49 2.39 14.89
CA SER A 97 -18.52 1.45 15.34
C SER A 97 -19.54 2.17 16.24
N ASP A 98 -20.62 1.48 16.59
CA ASP A 98 -21.65 2.01 17.50
C ASP A 98 -21.12 2.33 18.91
N PHE A 99 -19.97 1.77 19.28
CA PHE A 99 -19.32 1.97 20.59
C PHE A 99 -18.13 2.95 20.54
N GLY A 100 -17.91 3.61 19.40
CA GLY A 100 -16.75 4.47 19.15
C GLY A 100 -15.78 3.89 18.12
N GLU A 101 -14.58 4.46 18.02
CA GLU A 101 -13.57 4.01 17.06
C GLU A 101 -12.66 2.91 17.66
N TYR A 102 -12.36 1.89 16.86
CA TYR A 102 -11.38 0.86 17.22
C TYR A 102 -10.23 0.80 16.21
N SER A 103 -9.06 0.35 16.66
CA SER A 103 -7.90 0.14 15.78
C SER A 103 -8.00 -1.23 15.11
N VAL A 104 -7.77 -1.26 13.81
CA VAL A 104 -7.54 -2.47 13.03
C VAL A 104 -6.07 -2.51 12.65
N ASN A 105 -5.40 -3.62 12.97
CA ASN A 105 -4.07 -3.91 12.47
C ASN A 105 -4.21 -4.67 11.14
N GLY A 106 -3.40 -4.31 10.17
CA GLY A 106 -3.35 -4.98 8.89
C GLY A 106 -1.93 -4.99 8.33
N GLU A 107 -1.79 -5.63 7.20
CA GLU A 107 -0.53 -5.70 6.48
C GLU A 107 -0.80 -5.46 5.00
N VAL A 108 0.14 -4.78 4.34
CA VAL A 108 0.13 -4.59 2.89
C VAL A 108 1.41 -5.18 2.31
N SER A 109 1.23 -6.04 1.31
CA SER A 109 2.34 -6.64 0.59
C SER A 109 2.75 -5.73 -0.57
N LEU A 110 4.05 -5.65 -0.82
CA LEU A 110 4.62 -4.98 -1.99
C LEU A 110 5.58 -5.91 -2.69
N ASP A 111 5.57 -5.86 -4.02
CA ASP A 111 6.56 -6.52 -4.86
C ASP A 111 7.45 -5.47 -5.54
N LEU A 112 8.72 -5.81 -5.71
CA LEU A 112 9.65 -5.00 -6.48
C LEU A 112 9.43 -5.26 -7.97
N ASP A 113 9.02 -4.22 -8.70
CA ASP A 113 9.01 -4.26 -10.15
C ASP A 113 10.45 -4.08 -10.66
N LEU A 114 11.06 -5.18 -11.11
CA LEU A 114 12.43 -5.22 -11.63
C LEU A 114 12.63 -4.43 -12.92
N GLN A 115 11.56 -4.15 -13.68
CA GLN A 115 11.67 -3.36 -14.91
C GLN A 115 11.84 -1.88 -14.62
N THR A 116 11.08 -1.38 -13.65
CA THR A 116 11.10 0.04 -13.26
C THR A 116 11.97 0.31 -12.03
N ASN A 117 12.49 -0.74 -11.39
CA ASN A 117 13.19 -0.70 -10.11
C ASN A 117 12.40 0.08 -9.03
N SER A 118 11.09 -0.19 -8.94
CA SER A 118 10.19 0.50 -8.01
C SER A 118 9.27 -0.48 -7.28
N TRP A 119 8.93 -0.19 -6.03
CA TRP A 119 7.96 -1.00 -5.28
C TRP A 119 6.55 -0.76 -5.80
N LYS A 120 5.77 -1.84 -5.85
CA LYS A 120 4.35 -1.83 -6.24
C LYS A 120 3.51 -2.52 -5.19
N ILE A 121 2.37 -1.93 -4.86
CA ILE A 121 1.40 -2.51 -3.92
C ILE A 121 0.79 -3.76 -4.56
N ASP A 122 0.88 -4.90 -3.89
CA ASP A 122 0.11 -6.09 -4.24
C ASP A 122 -1.33 -5.90 -3.75
N PHE A 123 -2.16 -5.29 -4.60
CA PHE A 123 -3.54 -4.97 -4.27
C PHE A 123 -4.48 -5.92 -5.01
N THR A 124 -4.87 -7.02 -4.37
CA THR A 124 -5.80 -8.01 -4.94
C THR A 124 -7.28 -7.68 -4.71
N GLY A 125 -7.60 -6.65 -3.92
CA GLY A 125 -8.97 -6.23 -3.62
C GLY A 125 -9.73 -7.12 -2.63
N GLU A 126 -9.28 -8.36 -2.38
CA GLU A 126 -9.92 -9.31 -1.46
C GLU A 126 -9.41 -9.20 -0.02
N ASN A 127 -8.16 -8.75 0.18
CA ASN A 127 -7.48 -8.86 1.49
C ASN A 127 -7.25 -7.53 2.25
N HIS A 128 -7.42 -6.37 1.61
CA HIS A 128 -6.80 -5.12 2.10
C HIS A 128 -7.75 -4.01 2.58
N GLY A 129 -9.06 -4.25 2.69
CA GLY A 129 -10.00 -3.17 3.05
C GLY A 129 -11.15 -3.55 3.98
N LEU A 130 -11.66 -4.78 3.89
CA LEU A 130 -12.72 -5.28 4.78
C LEU A 130 -12.54 -6.78 4.80
N GLY A 131 -11.96 -7.30 5.89
CA GLY A 131 -11.96 -8.74 6.11
C GLY A 131 -13.41 -9.21 6.03
N GLN A 132 -13.63 -10.41 5.51
CA GLN A 132 -14.94 -11.04 5.38
C GLN A 132 -15.77 -10.98 6.70
N ALA A 133 -15.11 -10.80 7.84
CA ALA A 133 -15.70 -10.57 9.16
C ALA A 133 -16.46 -9.23 9.33
N ASP A 134 -16.09 -8.15 8.63
CA ASP A 134 -16.79 -6.86 8.74
C ASP A 134 -18.10 -6.82 7.90
N LEU A 135 -18.32 -7.84 7.05
CA LEU A 135 -19.58 -8.05 6.32
C LEU A 135 -20.52 -9.03 7.03
N VAL A 136 -20.05 -9.73 8.06
CA VAL A 136 -20.87 -10.57 8.95
C VAL A 136 -21.23 -9.75 10.19
N GLY A 137 -21.93 -8.64 9.97
CA GLY A 137 -22.99 -8.28 10.89
C GLY A 137 -24.15 -9.24 10.62
N THR A 138 -24.76 -9.79 11.67
CA THR A 138 -25.70 -10.93 11.72
C THR A 138 -24.94 -12.26 11.61
N GLU A 139 -24.78 -13.08 12.65
CA GLU A 139 -25.81 -13.63 13.55
C GLU A 139 -25.15 -14.05 14.89
N ASP A 140 -25.58 -13.50 16.04
CA ASP A 140 -25.95 -14.29 17.25
C ASP A 140 -26.34 -13.36 18.42
N SER A 141 -27.65 -13.32 18.72
CA SER A 141 -28.30 -13.31 20.05
C SER A 141 -29.75 -12.81 19.96
#